data_AF-A0A6B1HFV5-F1
#
_entry.id   AF-A0A6B1HFV5-F1
#
_cell.length_a   1.000
_cell.length_b   1.000
_cell.length_c   1.000
_cell.angle_alpha   90.00
_cell.angle_beta   90.00
_cell.angle_gamma   90.00
#
_symmetry.space_group_name_H-M   'P 1'
#
loop_
_entity.id
_entity.type
_entity.pdbx_description
1 polymer ?
#
loop_
_entity_poly.entity_id
_entity_poly.type
_entity_poly.pdbx_seq_one_letter_code
_entity_poly.pdbx_strand_id
1 'polypeptide(L)'
;MGVANRLARLILATLACVAAWSVDNDKPGVSASSVEPNHEELLHSRLWPGDNFARWIGGSLPVTERFERFPQIESITAGDAPAQREVSSSPLQGTGDPALPALEPGAVYVTRVGGTEPIDWIRPEEPAARILQLRAGENWGASMGPVNRLIDDAAKGLGVSLVTIEDDDHVYGSTPGEWSSAWSRVMRGDALKVTVDREVTCSQPTFVMPAVHFVGSFPHNTRRLIERDLNATLAYSATELSLQAYPSSLTVVVANRAKAAFDKATRLGREQDWDAFRSYWQRVSGCHSST
;
A
#
# COMPACT_ATOMS: atom_id res chain seq x y z
N MET A 1 5.66 17.23 14.51
CA MET A 1 5.58 17.31 13.03
C MET A 1 6.90 17.60 12.30
N GLY A 2 8.08 17.64 12.95
CA GLY A 2 9.30 18.22 12.35
C GLY A 2 10.32 17.27 11.71
N VAL A 3 10.33 15.96 12.04
CA VAL A 3 11.40 15.02 11.62
C VAL A 3 10.95 14.12 10.47
N ALA A 4 9.76 13.51 10.57
CA ALA A 4 9.18 12.67 9.51
C ALA A 4 9.01 13.44 8.18
N ASN A 5 8.65 14.71 8.24
CA ASN A 5 8.49 15.56 7.04
C ASN A 5 9.84 15.98 6.42
N ARG A 6 10.92 16.02 7.23
CA ARG A 6 12.29 16.26 6.74
C ARG A 6 12.91 15.01 6.13
N LEU A 7 12.66 13.84 6.74
CA LEU A 7 13.10 12.54 6.23
C LEU A 7 12.36 12.15 4.94
N ALA A 8 11.04 12.37 4.86
CA ALA A 8 10.29 12.20 3.63
C ALA A 8 10.81 13.09 2.49
N ARG A 9 11.16 14.35 2.80
CA ARG A 9 11.81 15.27 1.84
C ARG A 9 13.23 14.84 1.45
N LEU A 10 14.00 14.26 2.37
CA LEU A 10 15.34 13.74 2.10
C LEU A 10 15.27 12.50 1.20
N ILE A 11 14.35 11.58 1.46
CA ILE A 11 14.12 10.38 0.64
C ILE A 11 13.59 10.76 -0.75
N LEU A 12 12.67 11.72 -0.85
CA LEU A 12 12.23 12.31 -2.13
C LEU A 12 13.38 13.00 -2.88
N ALA A 13 14.29 13.68 -2.18
CA ALA A 13 15.47 14.29 -2.79
C ALA A 13 16.49 13.24 -3.28
N THR A 14 16.63 12.14 -2.55
CA THR A 14 17.55 11.03 -2.91
C THR A 14 16.98 10.21 -4.08
N LEU A 15 15.65 10.04 -4.12
CA LEU A 15 14.92 9.48 -5.28
C LEU A 15 15.00 10.37 -6.53
N ALA A 16 15.30 11.65 -6.35
CA ALA A 16 15.48 12.61 -7.43
C ALA A 16 16.96 12.75 -7.90
N CYS A 17 17.88 11.95 -7.36
CA CYS A 17 19.24 11.84 -7.87
C CYS A 17 19.28 10.98 -9.14
N VAL A 18 18.94 11.59 -10.27
CA VAL A 18 19.29 11.04 -11.58
C VAL A 18 20.80 11.14 -11.76
N ALA A 19 21.48 9.99 -11.83
CA ALA A 19 22.86 9.93 -12.28
C ALA A 19 22.93 10.33 -13.76
N ALA A 20 23.33 11.57 -14.02
CA ALA A 20 23.75 12.01 -15.35
C ALA A 20 25.14 11.43 -15.63
N TRP A 21 25.21 10.21 -16.15
CA TRP A 21 26.40 9.72 -16.86
C TRP A 21 26.18 9.95 -18.34
N SER A 22 26.75 11.04 -18.85
CA SER A 22 26.81 11.34 -20.27
C SER A 22 27.91 10.49 -20.90
N VAL A 23 27.52 9.43 -21.61
CA VAL A 23 28.33 8.91 -22.71
C VAL A 23 27.50 9.13 -23.97
N ASP A 24 27.91 10.12 -24.76
CA ASP A 24 27.31 10.44 -26.05
C ASP A 24 27.24 9.19 -26.92
N ASN A 25 26.02 8.79 -27.29
CA ASN A 25 25.75 7.92 -28.41
C ASN A 25 24.43 8.37 -29.04
N ASP A 26 24.56 9.34 -29.94
CA ASP A 26 23.49 9.80 -30.81
C ASP A 26 23.07 8.67 -31.77
N LYS A 27 21.81 8.24 -31.67
CA LYS A 27 21.02 7.72 -32.80
C LYS A 27 19.53 7.96 -32.52
N PRO A 28 18.79 8.66 -33.39
CA PRO A 28 17.34 8.81 -33.24
C PRO A 28 16.65 7.56 -33.81
N GLY A 29 16.02 6.78 -32.93
CA GLY A 29 15.13 5.69 -33.28
C GLY A 29 13.77 5.93 -32.65
N VAL A 30 12.77 6.14 -33.50
CA VAL A 30 11.35 6.27 -33.14
C VAL A 30 10.89 4.99 -32.45
N SER A 31 10.33 5.10 -31.24
CA SER A 31 9.53 4.03 -30.63
C SER A 31 8.25 4.63 -30.07
N ALA A 32 7.14 4.27 -30.71
CA ALA A 32 5.80 4.47 -30.21
C ALA A 32 5.66 3.77 -28.85
N SER A 33 5.22 4.52 -27.83
CA SER A 33 4.85 3.95 -26.53
C SER A 33 3.52 3.23 -26.68
N SER A 34 3.54 1.90 -26.77
CA SER A 34 2.41 1.06 -26.42
C SER A 34 2.17 1.20 -24.92
N VAL A 35 1.02 1.75 -24.55
CA VAL A 35 0.50 1.64 -23.18
C VAL A 35 0.01 0.20 -23.05
N GLU A 36 0.81 -0.65 -22.41
CA GLU A 36 0.35 -1.99 -22.04
C GLU A 36 -0.78 -1.87 -21.00
N PRO A 37 -1.87 -2.67 -21.13
CA PRO A 37 -2.92 -2.70 -20.14
C PRO A 37 -2.34 -3.19 -18.81
N ASN A 38 -2.58 -2.41 -17.76
CA ASN A 38 -2.18 -2.75 -16.40
C ASN A 38 -2.99 -3.99 -15.98
N HIS A 39 -2.37 -5.17 -16.01
CA HIS A 39 -2.98 -6.37 -15.47
C HIS A 39 -3.05 -6.19 -13.95
N GLU A 40 -4.25 -5.98 -13.41
CA GLU A 40 -4.46 -6.02 -11.96
C GLU A 40 -4.04 -7.41 -11.48
N GLU A 41 -2.91 -7.49 -10.77
CA GLU A 41 -2.51 -8.71 -10.09
C GLU A 41 -3.57 -9.03 -9.02
N LEU A 42 -3.98 -10.29 -8.95
CA LEU A 42 -5.09 -10.75 -8.10
C LEU A 42 -4.56 -11.70 -7.03
N LEU A 43 -4.93 -11.44 -5.79
CA LEU A 43 -4.70 -12.34 -4.68
C LEU A 43 -5.87 -13.32 -4.58
N HIS A 44 -5.53 -14.61 -4.54
CA HIS A 44 -6.47 -15.70 -4.35
C HIS A 44 -6.41 -16.16 -2.89
N SER A 45 -7.54 -16.01 -2.19
CA SER A 45 -7.75 -16.58 -0.87
C SER A 45 -8.87 -17.61 -0.96
N ARG A 46 -8.89 -18.60 -0.07
CA ARG A 46 -9.95 -19.61 -0.04
C ARG A 46 -10.76 -19.44 1.24
N LEU A 47 -12.07 -19.23 1.09
CA LEU A 47 -12.98 -19.24 2.23
C LEU A 47 -13.63 -20.61 2.36
N TRP A 48 -13.59 -21.16 3.56
CA TRP A 48 -14.17 -22.47 3.88
C TRP A 48 -15.60 -22.31 4.38
N PRO A 49 -16.45 -23.35 4.30
CA PRO A 49 -17.75 -23.32 4.96
C PRO A 49 -17.63 -22.95 6.46
N GLY A 50 -18.49 -22.04 6.93
CA GLY A 50 -18.45 -21.46 8.27
C GLY A 50 -18.05 -19.98 8.29
N ASP A 51 -17.59 -19.51 9.44
CA ASP A 51 -17.14 -18.13 9.63
C ASP A 51 -15.69 -17.95 9.18
N ASN A 52 -15.47 -17.01 8.27
CA ASN A 52 -14.14 -16.67 7.78
C ASN A 52 -13.85 -15.21 8.10
N PHE A 53 -12.72 -14.96 8.76
CA PHE A 53 -12.21 -13.61 8.94
C PHE A 53 -11.48 -13.20 7.67
N ALA A 54 -12.06 -12.25 6.93
CA ALA A 54 -11.52 -11.74 5.69
C ALA A 54 -11.45 -10.21 5.74
N ARG A 55 -10.28 -9.64 5.47
CA ARG A 55 -10.16 -8.20 5.26
C ARG A 55 -10.30 -7.86 3.78
N TRP A 56 -11.05 -6.79 3.53
CA TRP A 56 -11.11 -6.15 2.23
C TRP A 56 -9.94 -5.18 2.04
N ILE A 57 -9.14 -5.42 1.00
CA ILE A 57 -8.00 -4.57 0.66
C ILE A 57 -8.22 -3.80 -0.65
N GLY A 58 -9.24 -4.16 -1.44
CA GLY A 58 -9.58 -3.45 -2.67
C GLY A 58 -10.28 -2.12 -2.43
N GLY A 59 -10.61 -1.42 -3.51
CA GLY A 59 -11.47 -0.22 -3.45
C GLY A 59 -12.87 -0.55 -2.92
N SER A 60 -13.62 0.44 -2.44
CA SER A 60 -14.96 0.22 -1.88
C SER A 60 -15.82 -0.60 -2.84
N LEU A 61 -16.42 -1.69 -2.35
CA LEU A 61 -17.16 -2.67 -3.13
C LEU A 61 -18.54 -2.91 -2.51
N PRO A 62 -19.65 -2.72 -3.24
CA PRO A 62 -20.98 -3.01 -2.70
C PRO A 62 -21.10 -4.45 -2.19
N VAL A 63 -21.66 -4.63 -1.00
CA VAL A 63 -21.86 -5.96 -0.40
C VAL A 63 -22.82 -6.81 -1.24
N THR A 64 -23.76 -6.18 -1.93
CA THR A 64 -24.68 -6.85 -2.87
C THR A 64 -23.95 -7.51 -4.02
N GLU A 65 -22.93 -6.85 -4.60
CA GLU A 65 -22.11 -7.41 -5.67
C GLU A 65 -21.38 -8.69 -5.19
N ARG A 66 -20.99 -8.74 -3.91
CA ARG A 66 -20.39 -9.95 -3.32
C ARG A 66 -21.37 -11.10 -3.23
N PHE A 67 -22.60 -10.86 -2.79
CA PHE A 67 -23.63 -11.89 -2.74
C PHE A 67 -24.03 -12.39 -4.13
N GLU A 68 -24.12 -11.50 -5.12
CA GLU A 68 -24.40 -11.87 -6.51
C GLU A 68 -23.30 -12.75 -7.10
N ARG A 69 -22.03 -12.41 -6.82
CA ARG A 69 -20.88 -13.16 -7.32
C ARG A 69 -20.66 -14.49 -6.60
N PHE A 70 -20.98 -14.56 -5.31
CA PHE A 70 -20.79 -15.75 -4.47
C PHE A 70 -22.09 -16.06 -3.70
N PRO A 71 -23.06 -16.76 -4.33
CA PRO A 71 -24.34 -17.09 -3.72
C PRO A 71 -24.23 -17.95 -2.45
N GLN A 72 -23.08 -18.58 -2.20
CA GLN A 72 -22.79 -19.34 -1.00
C GLN A 72 -22.54 -18.46 0.24
N ILE A 73 -22.33 -17.15 0.08
CA ILE A 73 -22.14 -16.26 1.23
C ILE A 73 -23.50 -15.99 1.88
N GLU A 74 -23.65 -16.40 3.13
CA GLU A 74 -24.89 -16.27 3.91
C GLU A 74 -24.98 -14.93 4.64
N SER A 75 -23.83 -14.40 5.08
CA SER A 75 -23.76 -13.09 5.72
C SER A 75 -22.35 -12.50 5.69
N ILE A 76 -22.27 -11.17 5.70
CA ILE A 76 -21.03 -10.43 5.93
C ILE A 76 -21.25 -9.47 7.10
N THR A 77 -20.42 -9.58 8.12
CA THR A 77 -20.46 -8.75 9.33
C THR A 77 -19.20 -7.91 9.44
N ALA A 78 -19.35 -6.61 9.64
CA ALA A 78 -18.27 -5.69 9.94
C ALA A 78 -18.30 -5.30 11.42
N GLY A 79 -17.12 -5.19 12.03
CA GLY A 79 -16.98 -4.50 13.31
C GLY A 79 -16.99 -2.98 13.10
N ASP A 80 -18.00 -2.29 13.62
CA ASP A 80 -18.04 -0.83 13.70
C ASP A 80 -17.24 -0.39 14.94
N ALA A 81 -15.94 -0.14 14.76
CA ALA A 81 -15.07 0.38 15.81
C ALA A 81 -15.58 1.70 16.42
N PRO A 82 -16.15 2.65 15.65
CA PRO A 82 -16.83 3.81 16.20
C PRO A 82 -17.99 3.54 17.15
N ALA A 83 -18.87 2.60 16.82
CA ALA A 83 -20.08 2.34 17.58
C ALA A 83 -19.97 1.18 18.56
N GLN A 84 -18.85 0.43 18.55
CA GLN A 84 -18.69 -0.87 19.21
C GLN A 84 -19.85 -1.81 18.89
N ARG A 85 -20.27 -1.82 17.63
CA ARG A 85 -21.40 -2.63 17.16
C ARG A 85 -20.97 -3.49 15.99
N GLU A 86 -21.62 -4.63 15.87
CA GLU A 86 -21.51 -5.43 14.66
C GLU A 86 -22.62 -5.01 13.71
N VAL A 87 -22.24 -4.70 12.46
CA VAL A 87 -23.19 -4.40 11.39
C VAL A 87 -23.12 -5.54 10.39
N SER A 88 -24.24 -6.25 10.22
CA SER A 88 -24.32 -7.45 9.39
C SER A 88 -25.30 -7.28 8.25
N SER A 89 -24.93 -7.79 7.07
CA SER A 89 -25.81 -7.92 5.92
C SER A 89 -25.91 -9.36 5.45
N SER A 90 -27.09 -9.73 4.98
CA SER A 90 -27.40 -11.07 4.44
C SER A 90 -28.30 -10.93 3.20
N PRO A 91 -28.16 -11.80 2.18
CA PRO A 91 -29.07 -11.82 1.04
C PRO A 91 -30.52 -12.15 1.44
N LEU A 92 -30.75 -12.75 2.62
CA LEU A 92 -32.09 -13.07 3.12
C LEU A 92 -32.79 -11.88 3.80
N GLN A 93 -32.11 -10.75 3.96
CA GLN A 93 -32.57 -9.58 4.71
C GLN A 93 -33.58 -8.73 3.92
N GLY A 94 -34.51 -9.35 3.20
CA GLY A 94 -35.59 -8.67 2.46
C GLY A 94 -35.11 -7.64 1.42
N THR A 95 -36.04 -6.84 0.89
CA THR A 95 -35.77 -5.81 -0.15
C THR A 95 -35.32 -4.47 0.43
N GLY A 96 -34.85 -4.44 1.67
CA GLY A 96 -34.35 -3.21 2.31
C GLY A 96 -32.92 -2.90 1.87
N ASP A 97 -32.46 -1.68 2.17
CA ASP A 97 -31.05 -1.35 2.04
C ASP A 97 -30.21 -2.27 2.96
N PRO A 98 -29.10 -2.86 2.47
CA PRO A 98 -28.24 -3.67 3.30
C PRO A 98 -27.69 -2.83 4.45
N ALA A 99 -27.76 -3.35 5.67
CA ALA A 99 -27.25 -2.63 6.86
C ALA A 99 -25.75 -2.31 6.74
N LEU A 100 -24.99 -3.16 6.05
CA LEU A 100 -23.62 -2.96 5.63
C LEU A 100 -23.62 -2.69 4.10
N PRO A 101 -23.47 -1.43 3.67
CA PRO A 101 -23.63 -1.07 2.26
C PRO A 101 -22.47 -1.56 1.38
N ALA A 102 -21.24 -1.51 1.90
CA ALA A 102 -20.04 -1.81 1.13
C ALA A 102 -18.94 -2.43 2.00
N LEU A 103 -18.08 -3.20 1.34
CA LEU A 103 -16.76 -3.55 1.84
C LEU A 103 -15.83 -2.36 1.63
N GLU A 104 -15.43 -1.73 2.72
CA GLU A 104 -14.53 -0.60 2.77
C GLU A 104 -13.07 -1.04 2.81
N PRO A 105 -12.19 -0.35 2.08
CA PRO A 105 -10.78 -0.68 2.10
C PRO A 105 -10.22 -0.59 3.51
N GLY A 106 -9.55 -1.65 3.97
CA GLY A 106 -8.95 -1.67 5.29
C GLY A 106 -9.87 -2.17 6.42
N ALA A 107 -11.12 -2.50 6.14
CA ALA A 107 -12.01 -3.08 7.15
C ALA A 107 -11.90 -4.62 7.20
N VAL A 108 -12.08 -5.17 8.40
CA VAL A 108 -12.15 -6.61 8.65
C VAL A 108 -13.60 -7.05 8.67
N TYR A 109 -13.88 -8.16 8.00
CA TYR A 109 -15.22 -8.73 7.89
C TYR A 109 -15.23 -10.17 8.35
N VAL A 110 -16.28 -10.56 9.06
CA VAL A 110 -16.64 -11.96 9.25
C VAL A 110 -17.58 -12.34 8.11
N THR A 111 -17.09 -13.16 7.19
CA THR A 111 -17.86 -13.67 6.06
C THR A 111 -18.28 -15.11 6.37
N ARG A 112 -19.58 -15.33 6.56
CA ARG A 112 -20.15 -16.66 6.73
C ARG A 112 -20.43 -17.28 5.37
N VAL A 113 -19.77 -18.39 5.08
CA VAL A 113 -19.95 -19.18 3.85
C VAL A 113 -20.76 -20.42 4.19
N GLY A 114 -21.89 -20.61 3.51
CA GLY A 114 -22.73 -21.79 3.63
C GLY A 114 -22.27 -22.97 2.78
N GLY A 115 -22.99 -24.08 2.87
CA GLY A 115 -22.74 -25.28 2.07
C GLY A 115 -21.57 -26.13 2.57
N THR A 116 -20.95 -26.90 1.68
CA THR A 116 -19.85 -27.84 2.01
C THR A 116 -18.59 -27.62 1.18
N GLU A 117 -18.64 -26.76 0.17
CA GLU A 117 -17.51 -26.47 -0.72
C GLU A 117 -16.92 -25.10 -0.40
N PRO A 118 -15.59 -24.95 -0.45
CA PRO A 118 -14.95 -23.65 -0.29
C PRO A 118 -15.16 -22.77 -1.52
N ILE A 119 -15.09 -21.45 -1.34
CA ILE A 119 -15.12 -20.47 -2.42
C ILE A 119 -13.75 -19.79 -2.59
N ASP A 120 -13.36 -19.57 -3.85
CA ASP A 120 -12.15 -18.82 -4.16
C ASP A 120 -12.46 -17.32 -4.13
N TRP A 121 -11.95 -16.67 -3.10
CA TRP A 121 -12.08 -15.25 -2.84
C TRP A 121 -10.97 -14.47 -3.52
N ILE A 122 -11.35 -13.76 -4.57
CA ILE A 122 -10.43 -12.95 -5.36
C ILE A 122 -10.49 -11.50 -4.88
N ARG A 123 -9.31 -10.92 -4.65
CA ARG A 123 -9.12 -9.51 -4.27
C ARG A 123 -7.95 -8.90 -5.05
N PRO A 124 -7.96 -7.58 -5.30
CA PRO A 124 -6.82 -6.92 -5.94
C PRO A 124 -5.58 -7.07 -5.04
N GLU A 125 -4.42 -7.24 -5.66
CA GLU A 125 -3.15 -7.32 -4.97
C GLU A 125 -2.73 -5.98 -4.35
N GLU A 126 -3.09 -4.88 -5.02
CA GLU A 126 -2.77 -3.54 -4.59
C GLU A 126 -3.81 -3.03 -3.56
N PRO A 127 -3.39 -2.74 -2.31
CA PRO A 127 -4.29 -2.22 -1.30
C PRO A 127 -4.79 -0.81 -1.64
N ALA A 128 -6.10 -0.57 -1.55
CA ALA A 128 -6.71 0.75 -1.73
C ALA A 128 -6.62 1.63 -0.47
N ALA A 129 -6.80 1.06 0.74
CA ALA A 129 -6.47 1.75 2.00
C ALA A 129 -5.03 1.44 2.43
N ARG A 130 -4.27 2.49 2.74
CA ARG A 130 -2.84 2.34 3.13
C ARG A 130 -2.49 3.12 4.38
N ILE A 131 -3.48 3.84 4.89
CA ILE A 131 -3.45 4.50 6.18
C ILE A 131 -4.37 3.67 7.06
N LEU A 132 -3.82 3.19 8.16
CA LEU A 132 -4.56 2.54 9.21
C LEU A 132 -4.85 3.58 10.28
N GLN A 133 -6.14 3.82 10.53
CA GLN A 133 -6.60 4.66 11.62
C GLN A 133 -7.10 3.74 12.73
N LEU A 134 -6.39 3.74 13.84
CA LEU A 134 -6.71 2.94 15.02
C LEU A 134 -7.14 3.88 16.15
N ARG A 135 -8.21 3.51 16.84
CA ARG A 135 -8.68 4.19 18.06
C ARG A 135 -8.01 3.60 19.28
N ALA A 136 -7.99 4.35 20.38
CA ALA A 136 -7.59 3.78 21.67
C ALA A 136 -8.48 2.55 22.01
N GLY A 137 -7.86 1.47 22.46
CA GLY A 137 -8.50 0.19 22.72
C GLY A 137 -8.29 -0.82 21.59
N GLU A 138 -9.20 -1.78 21.51
CA GLU A 138 -9.16 -2.88 20.53
C GLU A 138 -9.64 -2.41 19.15
N ASN A 139 -8.90 -2.80 18.12
CA ASN A 139 -9.23 -2.55 16.73
C ASN A 139 -9.02 -3.83 15.92
N TRP A 140 -9.73 -3.92 14.81
CA TRP A 140 -9.46 -4.91 13.79
C TRP A 140 -8.86 -4.22 12.57
N GLY A 141 -7.70 -4.69 12.13
CA GLY A 141 -7.03 -4.24 10.92
C GLY A 141 -6.53 -5.44 10.11
N ALA A 142 -5.80 -5.18 9.04
CA ALA A 142 -5.01 -6.20 8.35
C ALA A 142 -3.60 -5.70 8.10
N SER A 143 -2.74 -6.66 7.84
CA SER A 143 -1.48 -6.38 7.20
C SER A 143 -1.71 -5.91 5.77
N MET A 144 -1.27 -4.69 5.44
CA MET A 144 -1.08 -4.27 4.04
C MET A 144 0.35 -4.54 3.54
N GLY A 145 1.14 -5.26 4.35
CA GLY A 145 2.52 -5.62 4.04
C GLY A 145 2.67 -6.52 2.82
N PRO A 146 3.91 -6.85 2.45
CA PRO A 146 4.17 -7.94 1.53
C PRO A 146 3.73 -9.26 2.16
N VAL A 147 3.52 -10.26 1.31
CA VAL A 147 3.26 -11.64 1.74
C VAL A 147 4.43 -12.13 2.59
N ASN A 148 4.16 -12.93 3.62
CA ASN A 148 5.17 -13.59 4.44
C ASN A 148 6.04 -12.61 5.27
N ARG A 149 5.46 -11.51 5.75
CA ARG A 149 6.11 -10.53 6.61
C ARG A 149 5.99 -10.96 8.07
N LEU A 150 7.02 -10.72 8.88
CA LEU A 150 6.92 -10.95 10.31
C LEU A 150 5.93 -9.95 10.93
N ILE A 151 5.11 -10.40 11.87
CA ILE A 151 4.12 -9.53 12.52
C ILE A 151 4.78 -8.39 13.31
N ASP A 152 6.06 -8.49 13.67
CA ASP A 152 6.82 -7.42 14.33
C ASP A 152 7.02 -6.24 13.39
N ASP A 153 7.40 -6.52 12.14
CA ASP A 153 7.56 -5.50 11.13
C ASP A 153 6.22 -4.81 10.84
N ALA A 154 5.10 -5.52 10.90
CA ALA A 154 3.76 -4.93 10.74
C ALA A 154 3.41 -4.02 11.93
N ALA A 155 3.82 -4.42 13.14
CA ALA A 155 3.60 -3.72 14.40
C ALA A 155 4.51 -2.49 14.59
N LYS A 156 5.74 -2.48 14.06
CA LYS A 156 6.72 -1.40 14.26
C LYS A 156 6.18 -0.02 13.88
N GLY A 157 5.32 0.09 12.87
CA GLY A 157 4.70 1.35 12.44
C GLY A 157 3.78 1.99 13.50
N LEU A 158 3.32 1.21 14.48
CA LEU A 158 2.50 1.67 15.61
C LEU A 158 3.36 2.22 16.76
N GLY A 159 4.64 1.85 16.79
CA GLY A 159 5.61 2.31 17.76
C GLY A 159 5.16 2.06 19.20
N VAL A 160 5.38 3.03 20.07
CA VAL A 160 5.09 2.94 21.50
C VAL A 160 3.59 2.92 21.83
N SER A 161 2.72 3.19 20.86
CA SER A 161 1.27 3.18 21.10
C SER A 161 0.68 1.78 21.06
N LEU A 162 1.42 0.79 20.53
CA LEU A 162 1.00 -0.59 20.52
C LEU A 162 0.95 -1.15 21.95
N VAL A 163 -0.15 -1.81 22.29
CA VAL A 163 -0.30 -2.60 23.52
C VAL A 163 -0.17 -4.08 23.17
N THR A 164 -1.04 -4.58 22.30
CA THR A 164 -0.98 -5.95 21.78
C THR A 164 -1.31 -6.00 20.30
N ILE A 165 -0.77 -7.00 19.62
CA ILE A 165 -1.21 -7.45 18.30
C ILE A 165 -1.49 -8.94 18.37
N GLU A 166 -2.64 -9.37 17.86
CA GLU A 166 -3.08 -10.77 17.89
C GLU A 166 -3.28 -11.28 16.46
N ASP A 167 -2.80 -12.49 16.22
CA ASP A 167 -2.90 -13.24 14.97
C ASP A 167 -3.34 -14.67 15.32
N ASP A 168 -4.59 -14.98 14.98
CA ASP A 168 -5.33 -16.16 15.44
C ASP A 168 -5.21 -16.36 16.96
N ASP A 169 -4.51 -17.41 17.40
CA ASP A 169 -4.36 -17.78 18.82
C ASP A 169 -3.13 -17.13 19.49
N HIS A 170 -2.36 -16.32 18.77
CA HIS A 170 -1.11 -15.76 19.27
C HIS A 170 -1.27 -14.28 19.62
N VAL A 171 -0.92 -13.92 20.85
CA VAL A 171 -0.92 -12.54 21.35
C VAL A 171 0.52 -12.06 21.53
N TYR A 172 0.87 -10.97 20.89
CA TYR A 172 2.19 -10.34 20.95
C TYR A 172 2.10 -8.99 21.65
N GLY A 173 2.86 -8.81 22.73
CA GLY A 173 2.91 -7.56 23.50
C GLY A 173 3.98 -6.58 23.04
N SER A 174 3.87 -5.32 23.45
CA SER A 174 4.85 -4.26 23.15
C SER A 174 6.08 -4.25 24.04
N THR A 175 6.26 -5.22 24.93
CA THR A 175 7.39 -5.28 25.88
C THR A 175 8.73 -5.27 25.13
N PRO A 176 9.56 -4.23 25.29
CA PRO A 176 10.86 -4.16 24.61
C PRO A 176 11.77 -5.31 25.07
N GLY A 177 12.17 -6.19 24.15
CA GLY A 177 13.04 -7.33 24.42
C GLY A 177 12.39 -8.71 24.25
N GLU A 178 11.06 -8.78 24.11
CA GLU A 178 10.32 -10.02 23.78
C GLU A 178 10.04 -10.17 22.27
N TRP A 179 10.71 -9.36 21.45
CA TRP A 179 10.68 -9.47 19.99
C TRP A 179 11.52 -10.69 19.59
N SER A 180 10.95 -11.87 19.80
CA SER A 180 11.59 -13.15 19.50
C SER A 180 11.47 -13.45 18.01
N SER A 181 12.42 -14.23 17.48
CA SER A 181 12.36 -14.75 16.11
C SER A 181 11.22 -15.75 15.86
N ALA A 182 10.32 -15.96 16.83
CA ALA A 182 9.20 -16.91 16.78
C ALA A 182 7.86 -16.24 16.41
N TRP A 183 7.87 -14.95 16.09
CA TRP A 183 6.68 -14.22 15.68
C TRP A 183 6.11 -14.77 14.36
N SER A 184 4.79 -14.96 14.31
CA SER A 184 4.07 -15.46 13.14
C SER A 184 4.35 -14.60 11.90
N ARG A 185 4.33 -15.26 10.75
CA ARG A 185 4.40 -14.61 9.44
C ARG A 185 2.98 -14.32 8.99
N VAL A 186 2.70 -13.04 8.77
CA VAL A 186 1.42 -12.56 8.26
C VAL A 186 1.50 -12.37 6.75
N MET A 187 0.43 -12.74 6.06
CA MET A 187 0.22 -12.49 4.65
C MET A 187 -0.45 -11.14 4.45
N ARG A 188 -0.36 -10.61 3.22
CA ARG A 188 -1.11 -9.41 2.84
C ARG A 188 -2.60 -9.70 2.96
N GLY A 189 -3.30 -8.89 3.73
CA GLY A 189 -4.74 -8.98 3.95
C GLY A 189 -5.17 -9.94 5.06
N ASP A 190 -4.24 -10.47 5.86
CA ASP A 190 -4.57 -11.23 7.08
C ASP A 190 -5.11 -10.30 8.15
N ALA A 191 -6.20 -10.71 8.80
CA ALA A 191 -6.84 -9.93 9.84
C ALA A 191 -6.00 -9.99 11.13
N LEU A 192 -5.72 -8.82 11.70
CA LEU A 192 -4.95 -8.66 12.92
C LEU A 192 -5.81 -7.88 13.92
N LYS A 193 -5.94 -8.40 15.13
CA LYS A 193 -6.52 -7.65 16.23
C LYS A 193 -5.42 -6.81 16.86
N VAL A 194 -5.59 -5.50 16.87
CA VAL A 194 -4.57 -4.56 17.33
C VAL A 194 -5.13 -3.73 18.46
N THR A 195 -4.49 -3.78 19.62
CA THR A 195 -4.82 -2.93 20.77
C THR A 195 -3.80 -1.80 20.85
N VAL A 196 -4.28 -0.55 20.87
CA VAL A 196 -3.43 0.63 21.05
C VAL A 196 -3.89 1.47 22.23
N ASP A 197 -2.96 2.15 22.91
CA ASP A 197 -3.26 2.95 24.11
C ASP A 197 -3.86 4.33 23.80
N ARG A 198 -3.70 4.80 22.56
CA ARG A 198 -4.20 6.07 22.04
C ARG A 198 -4.52 5.97 20.56
N GLU A 199 -5.24 6.96 20.04
CA GLU A 199 -5.52 7.05 18.61
C GLU A 199 -4.22 7.18 17.81
N VAL A 200 -4.08 6.35 16.77
CA VAL A 200 -2.91 6.30 15.89
C VAL A 200 -3.36 6.29 14.45
N THR A 201 -2.80 7.20 13.66
CA THR A 201 -2.83 7.12 12.21
C THR A 201 -1.44 6.69 11.74
N CYS A 202 -1.32 5.47 11.23
CA CYS A 202 -0.05 4.97 10.70
C CYS A 202 -0.18 4.60 9.21
N SER A 203 0.88 4.84 8.44
CA SER A 203 0.97 4.29 7.09
C SER A 203 1.49 2.86 7.17
N GLN A 204 0.82 1.94 6.48
CA GLN A 204 1.30 0.57 6.36
C GLN A 204 2.18 0.45 5.11
N PRO A 205 3.41 -0.07 5.21
CA PRO A 205 4.25 -0.25 4.03
C PRO A 205 3.63 -1.29 3.09
N THR A 206 3.41 -0.92 1.83
CA THR A 206 2.76 -1.77 0.82
C THR A 206 3.74 -2.49 -0.09
N PHE A 207 4.99 -2.00 -0.18
CA PHE A 207 6.04 -2.50 -1.08
C PHE A 207 5.68 -2.45 -2.57
N VAL A 208 4.62 -1.72 -2.91
CA VAL A 208 4.25 -1.47 -4.31
C VAL A 208 5.27 -0.51 -4.90
N MET A 209 5.79 -0.82 -6.09
CA MET A 209 6.72 0.06 -6.80
C MET A 209 5.98 1.27 -7.42
N PRO A 210 6.61 2.45 -7.45
CA PRO A 210 6.10 3.56 -8.24
C PRO A 210 6.12 3.23 -9.73
N ALA A 211 5.25 3.91 -10.49
CA ALA A 211 5.34 3.87 -11.95
C ALA A 211 6.64 4.57 -12.39
N VAL A 212 7.51 3.85 -13.08
CA VAL A 212 8.77 4.38 -13.61
C VAL A 212 8.64 4.63 -15.12
N HIS A 213 8.76 5.89 -15.54
CA HIS A 213 8.73 6.28 -16.94
C HIS A 213 10.13 6.65 -17.42
N PHE A 214 10.70 5.80 -18.26
CA PHE A 214 11.94 6.08 -18.97
C PHE A 214 11.67 6.90 -20.24
N VAL A 215 12.25 8.10 -20.32
CA VAL A 215 12.13 9.01 -21.47
C VAL A 215 13.45 9.04 -22.22
N GLY A 216 13.46 8.42 -23.41
CA GLY A 216 14.65 8.23 -24.22
C GLY A 216 15.18 6.80 -24.17
N SER A 217 16.32 6.58 -24.82
CA SER A 217 16.97 5.27 -24.87
C SER A 217 17.85 5.07 -23.64
N PHE A 218 17.55 4.04 -22.86
CA PHE A 218 18.37 3.60 -21.75
C PHE A 218 18.75 2.14 -21.97
N PRO A 219 20.02 1.76 -21.76
CA PRO A 219 20.40 0.36 -21.75
C PRO A 219 19.55 -0.42 -20.74
N HIS A 220 19.18 -1.67 -21.08
CA HIS A 220 18.38 -2.53 -20.21
C HIS A 220 18.99 -2.68 -18.81
N ASN A 221 20.31 -2.82 -18.72
CA ASN A 221 21.03 -2.90 -17.45
C ASN A 221 20.86 -1.63 -16.60
N THR A 222 20.83 -0.45 -17.21
CA THR A 222 20.60 0.81 -16.49
C THR A 222 19.17 0.90 -15.96
N ARG A 223 18.17 0.47 -16.74
CA ARG A 223 16.77 0.42 -16.29
C ARG A 223 16.62 -0.50 -15.07
N ARG A 224 17.16 -1.73 -15.18
CA ARG A 224 17.14 -2.70 -14.07
C ARG A 224 17.89 -2.21 -12.83
N LEU A 225 19.00 -1.51 -13.01
CA LEU A 225 19.76 -0.93 -11.91
C LEU A 225 18.92 0.11 -11.16
N ILE A 226 18.28 1.03 -11.88
CA ILE A 226 17.41 2.05 -11.30
C ILE A 226 16.23 1.41 -10.58
N GLU A 227 15.52 0.48 -11.21
CA GLU A 227 14.40 -0.24 -10.60
C GLU A 227 14.82 -1.00 -9.33
N ARG A 228 15.98 -1.66 -9.35
CA ARG A 228 16.56 -2.35 -8.19
C ARG A 228 16.87 -1.37 -7.05
N ASP A 229 17.50 -0.24 -7.35
CA ASP A 229 17.91 0.73 -6.33
C ASP A 229 16.71 1.47 -5.74
N LEU A 230 15.68 1.75 -6.57
CA LEU A 230 14.37 2.22 -6.13
C LEU A 230 13.71 1.21 -5.17
N ASN A 231 13.66 -0.06 -5.57
CA ASN A 231 13.10 -1.12 -4.74
C ASN A 231 13.86 -1.27 -3.42
N ALA A 232 15.19 -1.23 -3.44
CA ALA A 232 16.01 -1.32 -2.24
C ALA A 232 15.76 -0.14 -1.28
N THR A 233 15.61 1.08 -1.82
CA THR A 233 15.31 2.28 -1.02
C THR A 233 13.93 2.20 -0.38
N LEU A 234 12.93 1.72 -1.14
CA LEU A 234 11.58 1.49 -0.63
C LEU A 234 11.53 0.39 0.42
N ALA A 235 12.24 -0.71 0.18
CA ALA A 235 12.38 -1.79 1.14
C ALA A 235 13.04 -1.29 2.44
N TYR A 236 14.16 -0.59 2.35
CA TYR A 236 14.83 0.01 3.51
C TYR A 236 13.90 0.92 4.31
N SER A 237 13.17 1.82 3.63
CA SER A 237 12.22 2.72 4.30
C SER A 237 11.12 1.92 5.02
N ALA A 238 10.61 0.88 4.35
CA ALA A 238 9.56 0.04 4.88
C ALA A 238 10.00 -0.86 6.05
N THR A 239 11.22 -1.40 6.02
CA THR A 239 11.73 -2.33 7.04
C THR A 239 12.38 -1.60 8.21
N GLU A 240 13.26 -0.64 7.93
CA GLU A 240 14.04 0.04 8.96
C GLU A 240 13.27 1.18 9.61
N LEU A 241 12.49 1.91 8.83
CA LEU A 241 11.74 3.07 9.34
C LEU A 241 10.28 2.75 9.61
N SER A 242 9.78 1.58 9.16
CA SER A 242 8.36 1.22 9.19
C SER A 242 7.45 2.30 8.59
N LEU A 243 8.02 3.04 7.63
CA LEU A 243 7.38 4.15 6.96
C LEU A 243 7.58 3.96 5.47
N GLN A 244 6.47 3.94 4.74
CA GLN A 244 6.51 4.06 3.29
C GLN A 244 5.54 5.16 2.87
N ALA A 245 6.08 6.21 2.25
CA ALA A 245 5.26 7.17 1.52
C ALA A 245 4.63 6.44 0.33
N TYR A 246 3.36 6.71 0.03
CA TYR A 246 2.53 6.02 -0.98
C TYR A 246 3.28 5.89 -2.33
N PRO A 247 3.94 4.77 -2.65
CA PRO A 247 4.82 4.78 -3.81
C PRO A 247 4.02 4.71 -5.11
N SER A 248 2.85 4.09 -5.14
CA SER A 248 2.09 3.98 -6.40
C SER A 248 1.44 5.28 -6.88
N SER A 249 1.41 6.34 -6.06
CA SER A 249 1.05 7.71 -6.48
C SER A 249 2.29 8.48 -6.88
N LEU A 250 3.48 7.97 -6.55
CA LEU A 250 4.72 8.52 -7.04
C LEU A 250 4.88 8.06 -8.48
N THR A 251 5.14 9.04 -9.32
CA THR A 251 5.56 8.84 -10.68
C THR A 251 7.03 9.19 -10.74
N VAL A 252 7.89 8.22 -11.07
CA VAL A 252 9.32 8.46 -11.26
C VAL A 252 9.57 8.66 -12.75
N VAL A 253 10.05 9.84 -13.12
CA VAL A 253 10.44 10.13 -14.51
C VAL A 253 11.96 10.09 -14.60
N VAL A 254 12.47 9.15 -15.39
CA VAL A 254 13.90 9.01 -15.66
C VAL A 254 14.16 9.49 -17.08
N ALA A 255 14.94 10.56 -17.24
CA ALA A 255 15.29 11.09 -18.55
C ALA A 255 16.79 11.40 -18.64
N ASN A 256 17.34 11.27 -19.83
CA ASN A 256 18.72 11.64 -20.12
C ASN A 256 18.91 13.16 -20.28
N ARG A 257 17.81 13.92 -20.38
CA ARG A 257 17.79 15.38 -20.56
C ARG A 257 16.67 16.00 -19.73
N ALA A 258 16.96 17.14 -19.10
CA ALA A 258 16.00 17.86 -18.27
C ALA A 258 14.72 18.25 -19.04
N LYS A 259 14.86 18.74 -20.28
CA LYS A 259 13.70 19.06 -21.14
C LYS A 259 12.80 17.85 -21.38
N ALA A 260 13.37 16.68 -21.60
CA ALA A 260 12.59 15.47 -21.85
C ALA A 260 11.82 15.00 -20.59
N ALA A 261 12.42 15.18 -19.41
CA ALA A 261 11.73 14.95 -18.15
C ALA A 261 10.57 15.96 -17.94
N PHE A 262 10.80 17.25 -18.20
CA PHE A 262 9.77 18.28 -18.16
C PHE A 262 8.60 17.96 -19.10
N ASP A 263 8.89 17.74 -20.39
CA ASP A 263 7.87 17.43 -21.40
C ASP A 263 7.05 16.17 -21.04
N LYS A 264 7.67 15.18 -20.36
CA LYS A 264 6.94 14.01 -19.86
C LYS A 264 6.10 14.34 -18.62
N ALA A 265 6.63 15.09 -17.66
CA ALA A 265 5.88 15.51 -16.48
C ALA A 265 4.64 16.34 -16.87
N THR A 266 4.77 17.30 -17.80
CA THR A 266 3.65 18.09 -18.32
C THR A 266 2.59 17.21 -18.98
N ARG A 267 3.00 16.23 -19.81
CA ARG A 267 2.05 15.27 -20.41
C ARG A 267 1.32 14.40 -19.39
N LEU A 268 1.91 14.17 -18.23
CA LEU A 268 1.29 13.46 -17.11
C LEU A 268 0.44 14.40 -16.23
N GLY A 269 0.32 15.69 -16.57
CA GLY A 269 -0.38 16.69 -15.75
C GLY A 269 0.35 17.06 -14.46
N ARG A 270 1.67 16.85 -14.40
CA ARG A 270 2.53 16.99 -13.20
C ARG A 270 3.49 18.19 -13.30
N GLU A 271 3.11 19.24 -14.01
CA GLU A 271 3.97 20.42 -14.23
C GLU A 271 4.35 21.13 -12.91
N GLN A 272 3.40 21.22 -11.96
CA GLN A 272 3.64 21.83 -10.65
C GLN A 272 4.72 21.10 -9.83
N ASP A 273 4.77 19.76 -9.94
CA ASP A 273 5.77 18.93 -9.25
C ASP A 273 7.16 19.17 -9.82
N TRP A 274 7.26 19.41 -11.14
CA TRP A 274 8.52 19.77 -11.80
C TRP A 274 9.07 21.12 -11.31
N ASP A 275 8.21 22.13 -11.18
CA ASP A 275 8.63 23.44 -10.68
C ASP A 275 9.10 23.38 -9.23
N ALA A 276 8.43 22.58 -8.39
CA ALA A 276 8.88 22.31 -7.02
C ALA A 276 10.25 21.63 -7.00
N PHE A 277 10.46 20.63 -7.85
CA PHE A 277 11.75 19.95 -8.01
C PHE A 277 12.86 20.92 -8.47
N ARG A 278 12.61 21.71 -9.52
CA ARG A 278 13.55 22.71 -10.03
C ARG A 278 13.93 23.73 -8.96
N SER A 279 12.93 24.26 -8.25
CA SER A 279 13.13 25.24 -7.17
C SER A 279 13.90 24.66 -5.99
N TYR A 280 13.70 23.37 -5.68
CA TYR A 280 14.52 22.66 -4.69
C TYR A 280 15.96 22.53 -5.17
N TRP A 281 16.18 22.06 -6.40
CA TRP A 281 17.53 21.87 -6.93
C TRP A 281 18.30 23.18 -7.02
N GLN A 282 17.70 24.25 -7.53
CA GLN A 282 18.34 25.57 -7.58
C GLN A 282 18.82 26.04 -6.19
N ARG A 283 18.02 25.80 -5.15
CA ARG A 283 18.40 26.11 -3.76
C ARG A 283 19.54 25.23 -3.26
N VAL A 284 19.53 23.94 -3.58
CA VAL A 284 20.53 22.98 -3.07
C VAL A 284 21.86 23.07 -3.83
N SER A 285 21.84 23.27 -5.15
CA SER A 285 23.05 23.41 -5.95
C SER A 285 23.77 24.74 -5.76
N GLY A 286 23.14 25.74 -5.14
CA GLY A 286 23.65 27.12 -5.08
C GLY A 286 23.70 27.82 -6.45
N CYS A 287 23.54 27.09 -7.55
CA CYS A 287 23.42 27.62 -8.91
C CYS A 287 22.11 28.39 -9.08
N HIS A 288 22.17 29.69 -8.81
CA HIS A 288 21.16 30.62 -9.29
C HIS A 288 21.38 30.71 -10.80
N SER A 289 20.43 30.21 -11.60
CA SER A 289 20.45 30.50 -13.03
C SER A 289 20.22 32.00 -13.18
N SER A 290 21.29 32.76 -13.43
CA SER A 290 21.16 34.08 -14.04
C SER A 290 20.52 33.84 -15.41
N THR A 291 19.26 34.22 -15.52
CA THR A 291 18.49 34.28 -16.78
C THR A 291 19.27 34.95 -17.89
#